data_AF-A0A3Q9VYL8-F1
#
_entry.id   AF-A0A3Q9VYL8-F1
#
_cell.length_a   1.000
_cell.length_b   1.000
_cell.length_c   1.000
_cell.angle_alpha   90.00
_cell.angle_beta   90.00
_cell.angle_gamma   90.00
#
_symmetry.space_group_name_H-M   'P 1'
#
loop_
_entity.id
_entity.type
_entity.pdbx_description
1 polymer ?
#
loop_
_entity_poly.entity_id
_entity_poly.type
_entity_poly.pdbx_seq_one_letter_code
_entity_poly.pdbx_strand_id
1 'polypeptide(L)'
;RTGCFCNPGACQWFLGLSNKDIRKQYESGHICSDYNDLIDGVPTGAVRISLGFMTRKTDVDKVITMIEECYLKAPAERLQRLDIAKLPKALLHIPERLKPKLKEICIYPVKSCGAFKIKDAWPLTTTGFLYDRGWMIVDASGMALTQKHQTRLCLIRPIINRHKGTLELTFTGMKSIEVKLEISTEDRNVINASLCQSKVCDDYVSGYDCGDKVANWL
;
A
#
# COMPACT_ATOMS: atom_id res chain seq x y z
N ARG A 1 3.93 -19.38 4.70
CA ARG A 1 5.02 -18.50 5.21
C ARG A 1 5.77 -17.94 4.01
N THR A 2 6.10 -16.65 3.97
CA THR A 2 6.87 -16.02 2.89
C THR A 2 8.26 -15.60 3.37
N GLY A 3 9.12 -15.10 2.49
CA GLY A 3 10.47 -14.61 2.82
C GLY A 3 11.61 -15.59 2.50
N CYS A 4 12.84 -15.07 2.59
CA CYS A 4 14.08 -15.81 2.35
C CYS A 4 14.33 -16.88 3.44
N PHE A 5 15.11 -17.91 3.09
CA PHE A 5 15.60 -18.89 4.05
C PHE A 5 16.75 -18.28 4.86
N CYS A 6 16.94 -18.72 6.12
CA CYS A 6 18.08 -18.26 6.93
C CYS A 6 19.45 -18.58 6.29
N ASN A 7 19.48 -19.55 5.37
CA ASN A 7 20.61 -19.80 4.49
C ASN A 7 20.25 -19.35 3.06
N PRO A 8 20.92 -18.32 2.51
CA PRO A 8 20.62 -17.81 1.17
C PRO A 8 20.93 -18.82 0.06
N GLY A 9 21.76 -19.83 0.31
CA GLY A 9 22.11 -20.84 -0.70
C GLY A 9 20.90 -21.61 -1.25
N ALA A 10 19.86 -21.84 -0.43
CA ALA A 10 18.63 -22.46 -0.90
C ALA A 10 17.89 -21.55 -1.90
N CYS A 11 17.72 -20.27 -1.56
CA CYS A 11 17.14 -19.29 -2.49
C CYS A 11 17.98 -19.17 -3.75
N GLN A 12 19.30 -19.09 -3.61
CA GLN A 12 20.22 -18.99 -4.72
C GLN A 12 20.03 -20.14 -5.71
N TRP A 13 19.98 -21.38 -5.20
CA TRP A 13 19.77 -22.56 -6.03
C TRP A 13 18.40 -22.56 -6.71
N PHE A 14 17.31 -22.42 -5.94
CA PHE A 14 15.96 -22.59 -6.48
C PHE A 14 15.51 -21.44 -7.38
N LEU A 15 16.03 -20.23 -7.16
CA LEU A 15 15.72 -19.05 -7.98
C LEU A 15 16.75 -18.84 -9.10
N GLY A 16 17.78 -19.69 -9.20
CA GLY A 16 18.81 -19.60 -10.23
C GLY A 16 19.67 -18.33 -10.12
N LEU A 17 19.88 -17.81 -8.91
CA LEU A 17 20.62 -16.58 -8.68
C LEU A 17 22.13 -16.83 -8.80
N SER A 18 22.83 -15.91 -9.47
CA SER A 18 24.28 -15.94 -9.51
C SER A 18 24.88 -15.40 -8.21
N ASN A 19 26.17 -15.66 -7.98
CA ASN A 19 26.91 -15.04 -6.87
C ASN A 19 26.89 -13.51 -6.92
N LYS A 20 26.78 -12.94 -8.14
CA LYS A 20 26.66 -11.49 -8.34
C LYS A 20 25.29 -10.99 -7.86
N ASP A 21 24.22 -11.72 -8.14
CA ASP A 21 22.88 -11.36 -7.70
C ASP A 21 22.78 -11.39 -6.18
N ILE A 22 23.33 -12.43 -5.53
CA ILE A 22 23.38 -12.50 -4.06
C ILE A 22 24.17 -11.34 -3.46
N ARG A 23 25.30 -10.95 -4.07
CA ARG A 23 26.05 -9.75 -3.65
C ARG A 23 25.23 -8.47 -3.81
N LYS A 24 24.55 -8.31 -4.95
CA LYS A 24 23.69 -7.17 -5.22
C LYS A 24 22.56 -7.07 -4.19
N GLN A 25 21.95 -8.20 -3.84
CA GLN A 25 20.93 -8.25 -2.80
C GLN A 25 21.48 -7.79 -1.44
N TYR A 26 22.66 -8.28 -1.07
CA TYR A 26 23.33 -7.83 0.15
C TYR A 26 23.65 -6.33 0.14
N GLU A 27 24.19 -5.82 -0.98
CA GLU A 27 24.52 -4.39 -1.16
C GLU A 27 23.30 -3.49 -1.13
N SER A 28 22.13 -3.96 -1.58
CA SER A 28 20.85 -3.24 -1.42
C SER A 28 20.26 -3.35 -0.01
N GLY A 29 20.99 -3.92 0.95
CA GLY A 29 20.56 -4.06 2.34
C GLY A 29 19.62 -5.24 2.59
N HIS A 30 19.58 -6.26 1.71
CA HIS A 30 18.73 -7.41 1.92
C HIS A 30 19.18 -8.24 3.12
N ILE A 31 18.28 -8.45 4.08
CA ILE A 31 18.52 -9.27 5.26
C ILE A 31 17.34 -10.22 5.52
N CYS A 32 17.59 -11.26 6.30
CA CYS A 32 16.53 -12.17 6.71
C CYS A 32 15.42 -11.41 7.47
N SER A 33 14.16 -11.63 7.06
CA SER A 33 12.96 -10.98 7.63
C SER A 33 12.85 -9.47 7.39
N ASP A 34 13.54 -8.93 6.39
CA ASP A 34 13.20 -7.62 5.84
C ASP A 34 11.88 -7.66 5.03
N TYR A 35 11.58 -6.55 4.37
CA TYR A 35 10.40 -6.38 3.51
C TYR A 35 10.77 -6.33 2.01
N ASN A 36 12.01 -6.69 1.67
CA ASN A 36 12.51 -6.65 0.30
C ASN A 36 12.28 -8.01 -0.36
N ASP A 37 11.03 -8.28 -0.74
CA ASP A 37 10.65 -9.53 -1.41
C ASP A 37 11.15 -9.61 -2.87
N LEU A 38 11.45 -8.46 -3.48
CA LEU A 38 11.93 -8.31 -4.85
C LEU A 38 13.08 -7.30 -4.90
N ILE A 39 14.15 -7.62 -5.61
CA ILE A 39 15.27 -6.73 -5.90
C ILE A 39 15.43 -6.68 -7.41
N ASP A 40 15.13 -5.53 -8.01
CA ASP A 40 15.05 -5.34 -9.46
C ASP A 40 14.12 -6.33 -10.17
N GLY A 41 13.00 -6.66 -9.52
CA GLY A 41 12.03 -7.64 -10.03
C GLY A 41 12.46 -9.10 -9.85
N VAL A 42 13.65 -9.36 -9.30
CA VAL A 42 14.12 -10.70 -8.97
C VAL A 42 13.68 -11.06 -7.55
N PRO A 43 12.98 -12.19 -7.34
CA PRO A 43 12.60 -12.64 -6.01
C PRO A 43 13.82 -12.95 -5.15
N THR A 44 13.71 -12.64 -3.87
CA THR A 44 14.76 -12.87 -2.87
C THR A 44 14.44 -14.06 -1.96
N GLY A 45 13.20 -14.56 -2.02
CA GLY A 45 12.67 -15.55 -1.09
C GLY A 45 11.73 -16.57 -1.72
N ALA A 46 11.08 -17.35 -0.86
CA ALA A 46 10.15 -18.40 -1.28
C ALA A 46 8.85 -18.37 -0.48
N VAL A 47 7.77 -18.79 -1.14
CA VAL A 47 6.50 -19.13 -0.47
C VAL A 47 6.58 -20.57 0.00
N ARG A 48 6.50 -20.77 1.32
CA ARG A 48 6.61 -22.06 2.00
C ARG A 48 5.26 -22.48 2.55
N ILE A 49 4.85 -23.70 2.21
CA ILE A 49 3.64 -24.35 2.71
C ILE A 49 4.08 -25.45 3.67
N SER A 50 3.45 -25.54 4.83
CA SER A 50 3.74 -26.58 5.82
C SER A 50 2.54 -27.50 5.91
N LEU A 51 2.78 -28.79 5.77
CA LEU A 51 1.76 -29.82 5.70
C LEU A 51 1.80 -30.67 6.97
N GLY A 52 0.62 -31.03 7.48
CA GLY A 52 0.51 -31.90 8.65
C GLY A 52 0.64 -33.37 8.27
N PHE A 53 0.85 -34.24 9.28
CA PHE A 53 1.04 -35.68 9.09
C PHE A 53 -0.07 -36.36 8.25
N MET A 54 -1.33 -35.92 8.41
CA MET A 54 -2.46 -36.51 7.70
C MET A 54 -2.68 -35.97 6.28
N THR A 55 -1.80 -35.11 5.78
CA THR A 55 -1.92 -34.53 4.43
C THR A 55 -1.70 -35.61 3.38
N ARG A 56 -2.64 -35.75 2.45
CA ARG A 56 -2.51 -36.70 1.33
C ARG A 56 -1.94 -35.98 0.11
N LYS A 57 -1.37 -36.76 -0.82
CA LYS A 57 -0.94 -36.24 -2.12
C LYS A 57 -2.04 -35.43 -2.81
N THR A 58 -3.28 -35.92 -2.76
CA THR A 58 -4.45 -35.23 -3.33
C THR A 58 -4.70 -33.84 -2.74
N ASP A 59 -4.31 -33.60 -1.48
CA ASP A 59 -4.45 -32.29 -0.85
C ASP A 59 -3.35 -31.34 -1.35
N VAL A 60 -2.14 -31.86 -1.56
CA VAL A 60 -1.04 -31.12 -2.18
C VAL A 60 -1.37 -30.77 -3.62
N ASP A 61 -1.90 -31.72 -4.39
CA ASP A 61 -2.32 -31.51 -5.78
C ASP A 61 -3.35 -30.37 -5.87
N LYS A 62 -4.33 -30.31 -4.96
CA LYS A 62 -5.30 -29.19 -4.89
C LYS A 62 -4.63 -27.84 -4.64
N VAL A 63 -3.62 -27.79 -3.78
CA VAL A 63 -2.87 -26.57 -3.50
C VAL A 63 -2.07 -26.13 -4.73
N ILE A 64 -1.42 -27.07 -5.43
CA ILE A 64 -0.69 -26.81 -6.67
C ILE A 64 -1.66 -26.29 -7.75
N THR A 65 -2.78 -26.98 -7.97
CA THR A 65 -3.83 -26.54 -8.91
C THR A 65 -4.34 -25.15 -8.54
N MET A 66 -4.56 -24.85 -7.26
CA MET A 66 -4.95 -23.50 -6.84
C MET A 66 -3.89 -22.46 -7.22
N ILE A 67 -2.60 -22.73 -7.04
CA ILE A 67 -1.53 -21.81 -7.41
C ILE A 67 -1.52 -21.57 -8.93
N GLU A 68 -1.58 -22.65 -9.71
CA GLU A 68 -1.62 -22.59 -11.17
C GLU A 68 -2.81 -21.75 -11.65
N GLU A 69 -4.00 -22.08 -11.16
CA GLU A 69 -5.25 -21.48 -11.60
C GLU A 69 -5.42 -20.02 -11.11
N CYS A 70 -4.92 -19.68 -9.92
CA CYS A 70 -5.11 -18.35 -9.33
C CYS A 70 -3.99 -17.36 -9.64
N TYR A 71 -2.78 -17.82 -9.97
CA TYR A 71 -1.61 -16.94 -10.11
C TYR A 71 -0.86 -17.09 -11.43
N LEU A 72 -0.91 -18.27 -12.08
CA LEU A 72 -0.18 -18.50 -13.34
C LEU A 72 -1.05 -18.27 -14.58
N LYS A 73 -2.38 -18.25 -14.43
CA LYS A 73 -3.31 -17.99 -15.55
C LYS A 73 -3.45 -16.51 -15.86
N ALA A 74 -3.77 -16.22 -17.12
CA ALA A 74 -3.97 -14.85 -17.59
C ALA A 74 -5.06 -14.13 -16.76
N PRO A 75 -4.94 -12.81 -16.52
CA PRO A 75 -5.94 -12.05 -15.76
C PRO A 75 -7.38 -12.28 -16.23
N ALA A 76 -7.59 -12.36 -17.56
CA ALA A 76 -8.91 -12.62 -18.14
C ALA A 76 -9.49 -13.98 -17.72
N GLU A 77 -8.69 -15.05 -17.73
CA GLU A 77 -9.11 -16.39 -17.29
C GLU A 77 -9.40 -16.42 -15.79
N ARG A 78 -8.62 -15.71 -14.98
CA ARG A 78 -8.84 -15.62 -13.54
C ARG A 78 -10.15 -14.91 -13.21
N LEU A 79 -10.49 -13.85 -13.96
CA LEU A 79 -11.79 -13.18 -13.84
C LEU A 79 -12.95 -14.10 -14.24
N GLN A 80 -12.76 -14.98 -15.23
CA GLN A 80 -13.77 -15.99 -15.58
C GLN A 80 -13.98 -17.03 -14.47
N ARG A 81 -13.05 -17.23 -13.54
CA ARG A 81 -13.26 -18.11 -12.37
C ARG A 81 -14.16 -17.50 -11.30
N LEU A 82 -14.41 -16.19 -11.35
CA LEU A 82 -15.49 -15.56 -10.59
C LEU A 82 -16.87 -15.89 -11.21
N ASP A 83 -16.92 -16.72 -12.25
CA ASP A 83 -18.15 -17.28 -12.78
C ASP A 83 -18.82 -18.22 -11.76
N ILE A 84 -19.68 -17.56 -11.01
CA ILE A 84 -20.79 -18.05 -10.21
C ILE A 84 -21.39 -19.38 -10.66
N ALA A 85 -21.51 -19.63 -11.97
CA ALA A 85 -22.12 -20.85 -12.49
C ALA A 85 -21.36 -22.12 -12.11
N LYS A 86 -20.08 -22.01 -11.75
CA LYS A 86 -19.21 -23.14 -11.36
C LYS A 86 -19.03 -23.31 -9.85
N LEU A 87 -19.77 -22.55 -9.03
CA LEU A 87 -19.67 -22.67 -7.58
C LEU A 87 -20.21 -24.03 -7.09
N PRO A 88 -19.56 -24.68 -6.10
CA PRO A 88 -20.11 -25.84 -5.41
C PRO A 88 -21.54 -25.57 -4.92
N LYS A 89 -22.41 -26.59 -4.88
CA LYS A 89 -23.82 -26.43 -4.48
C LYS A 89 -24.01 -25.67 -3.15
N ALA A 90 -23.11 -25.89 -2.20
CA ALA A 90 -23.09 -25.20 -0.90
C ALA A 90 -22.87 -23.67 -1.02
N LEU A 91 -22.25 -23.20 -2.11
CA LEU A 91 -21.90 -21.80 -2.35
C LEU A 91 -22.79 -21.14 -3.42
N LEU A 92 -23.73 -21.88 -4.03
CA LEU A 92 -24.67 -21.36 -5.05
C LEU A 92 -25.69 -20.32 -4.53
N HIS A 93 -25.80 -20.11 -3.22
CA HIS A 93 -26.61 -19.02 -2.63
C HIS A 93 -25.81 -17.71 -2.44
N ILE A 94 -24.49 -17.77 -2.56
CA ILE A 94 -23.55 -16.64 -2.48
C ILE A 94 -23.31 -15.89 -3.82
N PRO A 95 -23.73 -16.34 -5.01
CA PRO A 95 -23.43 -15.71 -6.30
C PRO A 95 -23.56 -14.20 -6.40
N GLU A 96 -24.73 -13.64 -6.05
CA GLU A 96 -24.93 -12.19 -6.11
C GLU A 96 -24.02 -11.45 -5.13
N ARG A 97 -23.61 -12.11 -4.03
CA ARG A 97 -22.62 -11.64 -3.06
C ARG A 97 -21.17 -11.75 -3.57
N LEU A 98 -20.89 -12.63 -4.53
CA LEU A 98 -19.55 -12.90 -5.06
C LEU A 98 -19.23 -12.12 -6.34
N LYS A 99 -20.22 -11.52 -7.02
CA LYS A 99 -19.91 -10.51 -8.04
C LYS A 99 -19.24 -9.32 -7.35
N PRO A 100 -17.95 -9.06 -7.58
CA PRO A 100 -17.32 -7.90 -6.97
C PRO A 100 -18.01 -6.65 -7.49
N LYS A 101 -18.64 -5.91 -6.58
CA LYS A 101 -19.16 -4.58 -6.87
C LYS A 101 -18.22 -3.57 -6.25
N LEU A 102 -17.81 -2.59 -7.04
CA LEU A 102 -17.14 -1.42 -6.49
C LEU A 102 -18.14 -0.69 -5.59
N LYS A 103 -17.95 -0.78 -4.28
CA LYS A 103 -18.81 -0.13 -3.30
C LYS A 103 -18.46 1.35 -3.14
N GLU A 104 -17.16 1.63 -3.00
CA GLU A 104 -16.64 2.96 -2.73
C GLU A 104 -15.15 2.97 -3.07
N ILE A 105 -14.66 4.09 -3.60
CA ILE A 105 -13.23 4.38 -3.66
C ILE A 105 -12.94 5.46 -2.62
N CYS A 106 -11.94 5.20 -1.79
CA CYS A 106 -11.46 6.13 -0.79
C CYS A 106 -10.01 6.45 -1.08
N ILE A 107 -9.68 7.73 -1.08
CA ILE A 107 -8.29 8.21 -1.07
C ILE A 107 -8.02 8.87 0.29
N TYR A 108 -6.74 9.00 0.62
CA TYR A 108 -6.28 9.55 1.90
C TYR A 108 -5.31 10.67 1.58
N PRO A 109 -5.82 11.89 1.35
CA PRO A 109 -4.99 12.99 0.88
C PRO A 109 -3.85 13.30 1.85
N VAL A 110 -4.17 13.35 3.15
CA VAL A 110 -3.18 13.54 4.22
C VAL A 110 -2.87 12.20 4.88
N LYS A 111 -1.57 11.85 4.96
CA LYS A 111 -1.08 10.65 5.65
C LYS A 111 -1.66 10.58 7.07
N SER A 112 -2.13 9.39 7.46
CA SER A 112 -2.70 9.09 8.78
C SER A 112 -4.04 9.77 9.12
N CYS A 113 -4.60 10.60 8.23
CA CYS A 113 -5.88 11.25 8.44
C CYS A 113 -7.07 10.43 7.89
N GLY A 114 -8.28 10.95 8.06
CA GLY A 114 -9.51 10.35 7.56
C GLY A 114 -9.55 10.22 6.03
N ALA A 115 -10.37 9.28 5.55
CA ALA A 115 -10.55 9.04 4.12
C ALA A 115 -11.42 10.13 3.46
N PHE A 116 -11.04 10.54 2.26
CA PHE A 116 -11.90 11.24 1.32
C PHE A 116 -12.58 10.24 0.38
N LYS A 117 -13.92 10.24 0.41
CA LYS A 117 -14.76 9.34 -0.40
C LYS A 117 -15.00 9.95 -1.77
N ILE A 118 -14.54 9.27 -2.81
CA ILE A 118 -14.76 9.68 -4.19
C ILE A 118 -16.22 9.39 -4.55
N LYS A 119 -16.94 10.43 -4.99
CA LYS A 119 -18.35 10.32 -5.42
C LYS A 119 -18.51 10.10 -6.92
N ASP A 120 -17.60 10.67 -7.71
CA ASP A 120 -17.65 10.67 -9.18
C ASP A 120 -16.36 10.10 -9.79
N ALA A 121 -16.08 10.39 -11.06
CA ALA A 121 -14.82 10.01 -11.68
C ALA A 121 -13.61 10.73 -11.04
N TRP A 122 -12.51 9.99 -10.86
CA TRP A 122 -11.28 10.53 -10.29
C TRP A 122 -10.07 10.24 -11.19
N PRO A 123 -9.15 11.21 -11.41
CA PRO A 123 -7.99 10.98 -12.25
C PRO A 123 -7.01 9.98 -11.66
N LEU A 124 -6.44 9.14 -12.52
CA LEU A 124 -5.29 8.29 -12.21
C LEU A 124 -4.01 8.95 -12.72
N THR A 125 -2.98 8.91 -11.88
CA THR A 125 -1.60 9.33 -12.16
C THR A 125 -0.70 8.10 -12.23
N THR A 126 0.58 8.31 -12.52
CA THR A 126 1.60 7.24 -12.50
C THR A 126 1.80 6.63 -11.11
N THR A 127 1.42 7.34 -10.04
CA THR A 127 1.61 6.93 -8.64
C THR A 127 0.32 6.52 -7.94
N GLY A 128 -0.84 6.59 -8.61
CA GLY A 128 -2.13 6.18 -8.03
C GLY A 128 -3.24 7.16 -8.36
N PHE A 129 -4.22 7.32 -7.45
CA PHE A 129 -5.24 8.35 -7.63
C PHE A 129 -4.65 9.73 -7.38
N LEU A 130 -5.05 10.72 -8.19
CA LEU A 130 -4.60 12.11 -8.02
C LEU A 130 -4.86 12.58 -6.58
N TYR A 131 -3.85 13.23 -5.98
CA TYR A 131 -3.88 13.73 -4.60
C TYR A 131 -3.91 12.66 -3.49
N ASP A 132 -3.78 11.38 -3.82
CA ASP A 132 -3.65 10.35 -2.80
C ASP A 132 -2.27 10.39 -2.14
N ARG A 133 -2.22 10.49 -0.80
CA ARG A 133 -1.00 10.62 0.00
C ARG A 133 -0.11 11.81 -0.42
N GLY A 134 -0.73 12.88 -0.93
CA GLY A 134 -0.03 14.10 -1.34
C GLY A 134 0.49 14.97 -0.18
N TRP A 135 -0.03 14.76 1.04
CA TRP A 135 0.33 15.56 2.22
C TRP A 135 0.65 14.69 3.43
N MET A 136 1.36 15.26 4.38
CA MET A 136 1.58 14.68 5.70
C MET A 136 1.71 15.79 6.74
N ILE A 137 1.44 15.44 7.99
CA ILE A 137 1.68 16.32 9.14
C ILE A 137 2.99 15.89 9.77
N VAL A 138 3.87 16.84 10.03
CA VAL A 138 5.17 16.62 10.67
C VAL A 138 5.22 17.31 12.03
N ASP A 139 6.06 16.82 12.92
CA ASP A 139 6.42 17.56 14.14
C ASP A 139 7.54 18.58 13.90
N ALA A 140 7.95 19.28 14.96
CA ALA A 140 9.02 20.28 14.91
C ALA A 140 10.39 19.71 14.51
N SER A 141 10.59 18.39 14.58
CA SER A 141 11.81 17.72 14.12
C SER A 141 11.76 17.33 12.64
N GLY A 142 10.62 17.57 11.96
CA GLY A 142 10.38 17.13 10.60
C GLY A 142 9.98 15.66 10.50
N MET A 143 9.67 14.99 11.61
CA MET A 143 9.23 13.60 11.62
C MET A 143 7.74 13.52 11.30
N ALA A 144 7.36 12.67 10.34
CA ALA A 144 5.95 12.49 9.99
C ALA A 144 5.16 11.86 11.14
N LEU A 145 4.09 12.52 11.57
CA LEU A 145 3.15 11.98 12.56
C LEU A 145 2.39 10.78 11.98
N THR A 146 2.23 9.74 12.80
CA THR A 146 1.53 8.51 12.39
C THR A 146 0.33 8.21 13.26
N GLN A 147 -0.68 7.55 12.69
CA GLN A 147 -1.86 7.10 13.43
C GLN A 147 -1.52 6.13 14.57
N LYS A 148 -0.37 5.43 14.50
CA LYS A 148 0.10 4.53 15.57
C LYS A 148 0.46 5.28 16.85
N HIS A 149 1.01 6.49 16.72
CA HIS A 149 1.41 7.33 17.84
C HIS A 149 0.36 8.39 18.18
N GLN A 150 -0.31 8.96 17.18
CA GLN A 150 -1.39 9.94 17.34
C GLN A 150 -2.66 9.45 16.66
N THR A 151 -3.45 8.67 17.38
CA THR A 151 -4.69 8.07 16.84
C THR A 151 -5.72 9.12 16.44
N ARG A 152 -5.72 10.29 17.08
CA ARG A 152 -6.65 11.39 16.79
C ARG A 152 -6.51 11.96 15.38
N LEU A 153 -5.41 11.71 14.68
CA LEU A 153 -5.25 12.14 13.28
C LEU A 153 -6.38 11.61 12.38
N CYS A 154 -6.92 10.41 12.66
CA CYS A 154 -8.00 9.84 11.86
C CYS A 154 -9.33 10.61 11.94
N LEU A 155 -9.46 11.52 12.91
CA LEU A 155 -10.62 12.40 13.08
C LEU A 155 -10.52 13.65 12.20
N ILE A 156 -9.31 14.02 11.76
CA ILE A 156 -9.12 15.06 10.75
C ILE A 156 -9.62 14.50 9.42
N ARG A 157 -10.63 15.14 8.83
CA ARG A 157 -11.25 14.72 7.57
C ARG A 157 -10.88 15.68 6.45
N PRO A 158 -10.04 15.22 5.50
CA PRO A 158 -9.70 16.00 4.31
C PRO A 158 -10.82 15.95 3.27
N ILE A 159 -11.09 17.08 2.62
CA ILE A 159 -12.07 17.24 1.55
C ILE A 159 -11.39 17.95 0.39
N ILE A 160 -11.27 17.28 -0.76
CA ILE A 160 -10.66 17.88 -1.94
C ILE A 160 -11.73 18.58 -2.78
N ASN A 161 -11.50 19.86 -3.07
CA ASN A 161 -12.28 20.64 -4.01
C ASN A 161 -11.42 21.01 -5.23
N ARG A 162 -11.52 20.20 -6.30
CA ARG A 162 -10.75 20.38 -7.54
C ARG A 162 -11.09 21.67 -8.29
N HIS A 163 -12.35 22.11 -8.25
CA HIS A 163 -12.78 23.33 -8.93
C HIS A 163 -12.25 24.59 -8.25
N LYS A 164 -12.19 24.58 -6.92
CA LYS A 164 -11.60 25.68 -6.14
C LYS A 164 -10.07 25.60 -6.05
N GLY A 165 -9.48 24.44 -6.38
CA GLY A 165 -8.05 24.22 -6.20
C GLY A 165 -7.65 24.10 -4.72
N THR A 166 -8.55 23.65 -3.84
CA THR A 166 -8.32 23.62 -2.39
C THR A 166 -8.52 22.23 -1.77
N LEU A 167 -7.74 21.94 -0.73
CA LEU A 167 -7.89 20.86 0.22
C LEU A 167 -8.41 21.45 1.53
N GLU A 168 -9.63 21.14 1.91
CA GLU A 168 -10.23 21.57 3.17
C GLU A 168 -10.00 20.49 4.24
N LEU A 169 -9.46 20.88 5.39
CA LEU A 169 -9.34 20.02 6.57
C LEU A 169 -10.43 20.35 7.57
N THR A 170 -11.11 19.32 8.05
CA THR A 170 -12.22 19.45 9.01
C THR A 170 -11.96 18.60 10.25
N PHE A 171 -12.33 19.09 11.42
CA PHE A 171 -12.27 18.39 12.69
C PHE A 171 -13.48 18.77 13.54
N THR A 172 -14.06 17.83 14.28
CA THR A 172 -15.29 18.05 15.05
C THR A 172 -15.12 19.21 16.05
N GLY A 173 -15.98 20.22 15.97
CA GLY A 173 -15.97 21.37 16.87
C GLY A 173 -14.98 22.47 16.49
N MET A 174 -14.28 22.35 15.35
CA MET A 174 -13.35 23.36 14.85
C MET A 174 -13.84 23.94 13.52
N LYS A 175 -13.57 25.23 13.28
CA LYS A 175 -13.76 25.83 11.95
C LYS A 175 -12.79 25.16 10.98
N SER A 176 -13.24 24.85 9.76
CA SER A 176 -12.39 24.24 8.75
C SER A 176 -11.27 25.18 8.28
N ILE A 177 -10.19 24.59 7.79
CA ILE A 177 -9.05 25.30 7.20
C ILE A 177 -8.82 24.83 5.77
N GLU A 178 -8.50 25.76 4.88
CA GLU A 178 -8.21 25.46 3.47
C GLU A 178 -6.70 25.52 3.21
N VAL A 179 -6.22 24.55 2.43
CA VAL A 179 -4.86 24.44 1.91
C VAL A 179 -4.95 24.46 0.39
N LYS A 180 -4.06 25.18 -0.31
CA LYS A 180 -4.03 25.13 -1.79
C LYS A 180 -3.57 23.75 -2.26
N LEU A 181 -4.21 23.19 -3.29
CA LEU A 181 -3.79 21.92 -3.89
C LEU A 181 -2.47 22.04 -4.65
N GLU A 182 -2.23 23.22 -5.22
CA GLU A 182 -1.01 23.55 -5.96
C GLU A 182 -0.33 24.76 -5.33
N ILE A 183 0.99 24.68 -5.17
CA ILE A 183 1.80 25.71 -4.56
C ILE A 183 2.44 26.55 -5.66
N SER A 184 2.11 27.84 -5.66
CA SER A 184 2.73 28.86 -6.51
C SER A 184 4.25 28.87 -6.31
N THR A 185 5.01 29.17 -7.36
CA THR A 185 6.48 29.23 -7.31
C THR A 185 7.03 30.22 -6.30
N GLU A 186 6.23 31.20 -5.89
CA GLU A 186 6.62 32.31 -5.02
C GLU A 186 6.49 31.99 -3.51
N ASP A 187 5.77 30.94 -3.11
CA ASP A 187 5.48 30.60 -1.69
C ASP A 187 6.28 29.38 -1.18
N ARG A 188 7.37 29.00 -1.84
CA ARG A 188 8.04 27.70 -1.61
C ARG A 188 9.12 27.75 -0.53
N ASN A 189 8.75 27.41 0.70
CA ASN A 189 9.71 26.92 1.69
C ASN A 189 9.77 25.39 1.64
N VAL A 190 10.94 24.85 1.31
CA VAL A 190 11.18 23.40 1.25
C VAL A 190 11.54 22.90 2.65
N ILE A 191 10.81 21.89 3.12
CA ILE A 191 11.07 21.19 4.38
C ILE A 191 11.50 19.77 4.04
N ASN A 192 12.61 19.32 4.62
CA ASN A 192 13.01 17.92 4.57
C ASN A 192 12.38 17.19 5.75
N ALA A 193 11.75 16.05 5.47
CA ALA A 193 11.05 15.26 6.47
C ALA A 193 11.46 13.79 6.36
N SER A 194 11.57 13.14 7.52
CA SER A 194 11.85 11.70 7.59
C SER A 194 10.56 10.94 7.85
N LEU A 195 10.42 9.79 7.17
CA LEU A 195 9.33 8.87 7.44
C LEU A 195 9.64 8.08 8.73
N CYS A 196 8.61 7.80 9.51
CA CYS A 196 8.74 7.12 10.80
C CYS A 196 9.55 5.82 10.68
N GLN A 197 10.70 5.78 11.35
CA GLN A 197 11.76 4.74 11.31
C GLN A 197 11.36 3.36 11.87
N SER A 198 10.07 3.06 11.94
CA SER A 198 9.63 1.68 12.22
C SER A 198 10.07 0.75 11.09
N LYS A 199 9.93 -0.58 11.29
CA LYS A 199 10.43 -1.70 10.46
C LYS A 199 10.35 -1.61 8.91
N VAL A 200 9.76 -0.59 8.29
CA VAL A 200 9.56 -0.47 6.85
C VAL A 200 9.99 0.92 6.34
N CYS A 201 11.15 0.95 5.67
CA CYS A 201 11.74 1.98 4.80
C CYS A 201 12.17 3.31 5.44
N ASP A 202 13.49 3.54 5.47
CA ASP A 202 14.19 4.73 5.99
C ASP A 202 14.38 5.77 4.88
N ASP A 203 13.26 6.31 4.40
CA ASP A 203 13.27 7.25 3.26
C ASP A 203 13.12 8.70 3.73
N TYR A 204 14.00 9.56 3.21
CA TYR A 204 13.86 11.00 3.29
C TYR A 204 12.98 11.50 2.15
N VAL A 205 12.06 12.39 2.47
CA VAL A 205 11.21 13.07 1.50
C VAL A 205 11.30 14.57 1.69
N SER A 206 11.35 15.31 0.59
CA SER A 206 11.22 16.77 0.61
C SER A 206 9.77 17.14 0.35
N GLY A 207 9.24 18.04 1.17
CA GLY A 207 7.90 18.59 1.04
C GLY A 207 7.94 20.11 1.04
N TYR A 208 6.80 20.72 0.75
CA TYR A 208 6.62 22.16 0.87
C TYR A 208 5.76 22.46 2.10
N ASP A 209 6.12 23.51 2.82
CA ASP A 209 5.30 24.00 3.93
C ASP A 209 3.94 24.49 3.42
N CYS A 210 2.88 24.09 4.13
CA CYS A 210 1.50 24.53 3.87
C CYS A 210 1.15 25.83 4.61
N GLY A 211 2.07 26.35 5.42
CA GLY A 211 2.02 27.67 6.05
C GLY A 211 1.45 27.69 7.47
N ASP A 212 1.81 28.74 8.21
CA ASP A 212 1.55 28.89 9.65
C ASP A 212 0.06 28.80 10.03
N LYS A 213 -0.86 29.20 9.14
CA LYS A 213 -2.29 29.12 9.42
C LYS A 213 -2.77 27.68 9.59
N VAL A 214 -2.22 26.76 8.78
CA VAL A 214 -2.55 25.33 8.84
C VAL A 214 -1.82 24.70 10.02
N ALA A 215 -0.57 25.08 10.26
CA ALA A 215 0.20 24.61 11.42
C ALA A 215 -0.48 24.97 12.75
N ASN A 216 -0.99 26.20 12.90
CA ASN A 216 -1.72 26.63 14.10
C ASN A 216 -3.10 25.98 14.26
N TRP A 217 -3.67 25.44 13.18
CA TRP A 217 -4.95 24.72 13.22
C TRP A 217 -4.80 23.28 13.72
N LEU A 218 -3.65 22.66 13.47
CA LEU A 218 -3.33 21.26 13.83
C LEU A 218 -3.00 21.10 15.32
#